data_AF-A0A1Y3CTT5-F1
#
_entry.id   AF-A0A1Y3CTT5-F1
#
_cell.length_a   1.000
_cell.length_b   1.000
_cell.length_c   1.000
_cell.angle_alpha   90.00
_cell.angle_beta   90.00
_cell.angle_gamma   90.00
#
_symmetry.space_group_name_H-M   'P 1'
#
loop_
_entity.id
_entity.type
_entity.pdbx_description
1 polymer ?
#
loop_
_entity_poly.entity_id
_entity_poly.type
_entity_poly.pdbx_seq_one_letter_code
_entity_poly.pdbx_strand_id
1 'polypeptide(L)' 'MENKTARLTILIDPVKKQAFEELCYRQDLKPSQVVRQLIREYLNTYGVEYATKMNSSNLDKSTKDE' A
#
# COMPACT_ATOMS: atom_id res chain seq x y z
N MET A 1 4.23 -18.91 6.82
CA MET A 1 5.31 -18.33 5.97
C MET A 1 5.73 -17.01 6.58
N GLU A 2 7.02 -16.82 6.82
CA GLU A 2 7.57 -15.62 7.46
C GLU A 2 7.17 -14.36 6.68
N ASN A 3 6.54 -13.42 7.38
CA ASN A 3 6.22 -12.10 6.84
C ASN A 3 7.53 -11.37 6.53
N LYS A 4 8.06 -11.53 5.32
CA LYS A 4 9.24 -10.80 4.83
C LYS A 4 8.89 -9.32 4.67
N THR A 5 8.89 -8.59 5.78
CA THR A 5 8.77 -7.13 5.78
C THR A 5 10.11 -6.52 5.36
N ALA A 6 10.13 -5.83 4.22
CA ALA A 6 11.26 -5.02 3.80
C ALA A 6 11.07 -3.55 4.23
N ARG A 7 12.16 -2.85 4.55
CA ARG A 7 12.14 -1.41 4.81
C ARG A 7 12.38 -0.65 3.50
N LEU A 8 11.52 0.31 3.20
CA LEU A 8 11.65 1.23 2.08
C LEU A 8 11.99 2.62 2.64
N THR A 9 13.18 3.13 2.30
CA THR A 9 13.62 4.48 2.67
C THR A 9 13.58 5.35 1.42
N ILE A 10 12.88 6.48 1.49
CA ILE A 10 12.72 7.44 0.39
C ILE A 10 13.19 8.80 0.88
N LEU A 11 14.01 9.48 0.09
CA LEU A 11 14.33 10.88 0.31
C LEU A 11 13.24 11.75 -0.33
N ILE A 12 12.66 12.64 0.46
CA ILE A 12 11.65 13.58 0.03
C ILE A 12 12.00 14.96 0.55
N ASP A 13 11.66 15.99 -0.22
CA ASP A 13 11.77 17.37 0.20
C ASP A 13 10.97 17.65 1.49
N PRO A 14 11.52 18.41 2.45
CA PRO A 14 10.87 18.64 3.75
C PRO A 14 9.51 19.35 3.63
N VAL A 15 9.35 20.27 2.67
CA VAL A 15 8.08 20.99 2.46
C VAL A 15 7.01 20.03 1.93
N LYS A 16 7.39 19.18 0.97
CA LYS A 16 6.48 18.15 0.42
C LYS A 16 6.10 17.12 1.49
N LYS A 17 7.05 16.73 2.34
CA LYS A 17 6.78 15.81 3.46
C LYS A 17 5.73 16.37 4.40
N GLN A 18 5.86 17.63 4.84
CA GLN A 18 4.89 18.27 5.72
C GLN A 18 3.50 18.34 5.09
N ALA A 19 3.41 18.79 3.83
CA ALA A 19 2.12 18.86 3.13
C ALA A 19 1.46 17.48 3.00
N PHE A 20 2.24 16.44 2.72
CA PHE A 20 1.75 15.06 2.62
C PHE A 20 1.28 14.52 3.97
N GLU A 21 2.05 14.75 5.04
CA GLU A 21 1.68 14.34 6.39
C GLU A 21 0.40 15.04 6.83
N GLU A 22 0.29 16.35 6.65
CA GLU A 22 -0.90 17.13 7.00
C GLU A 22 -2.14 16.65 6.23
N LEU A 23 -2.01 16.37 4.92
CA LEU A 23 -3.09 15.79 4.12
C LEU A 23 -3.54 14.43 4.68
N CYS A 24 -2.59 13.58 5.08
CA CYS A 24 -2.89 12.28 5.67
C CYS A 24 -3.60 12.42 7.02
N TYR A 25 -3.13 13.35 7.88
CA TYR A 25 -3.73 13.63 9.18
C TYR A 25 -5.16 14.13 9.08
N ARG A 26 -5.46 15.00 8.10
CA ARG A 26 -6.84 15.47 7.86
C ARG A 26 -7.82 14.36 7.48
N GLN A 27 -7.31 13.21 7.05
CA GLN A 27 -8.11 12.05 6.64
C GLN A 27 -8.03 10.89 7.64
N ASP A 28 -7.41 11.10 8.81
CA ASP A 28 -7.15 10.05 9.82
C ASP A 28 -6.34 8.86 9.27
N LEU A 29 -5.50 9.09 8.25
CA LEU A 29 -4.66 8.08 7.62
C LEU A 29 -3.20 8.22 8.03
N LYS A 30 -2.48 7.10 8.13
CA LYS A 30 -1.03 7.12 8.30
C LYS A 30 -0.34 7.23 6.93
N PRO A 31 0.70 8.08 6.80
CA PRO A 31 1.49 8.21 5.57
C PRO A 31 1.97 6.86 4.99
N SER A 32 2.36 5.93 5.86
CA SER A 32 2.82 4.60 5.46
C SER A 32 1.72 3.73 4.83
N GLN A 33 0.46 3.91 5.22
CA GLN A 33 -0.67 3.21 4.60
C GLN A 33 -0.93 3.76 3.19
N VAL A 34 -0.92 5.08 3.05
CA VAL A 34 -1.10 5.74 1.75
C VAL A 34 0.00 5.37 0.77
N VAL A 35 1.28 5.41 1.21
CA VAL A 35 2.41 5.01 0.36
C VAL A 35 2.30 3.54 -0.08
N ARG A 36 1.90 2.63 0.81
CA ARG A 36 1.69 1.22 0.44
C ARG A 36 0.57 1.05 -0.59
N GLN A 37 -0.53 1.79 -0.43
CA GLN A 37 -1.63 1.76 -1.38
C GLN A 37 -1.20 2.29 -2.75
N LEU A 38 -0.50 3.43 -2.77
CA LEU A 38 0.09 3.99 -4.00
C LEU A 38 1.01 2.99 -4.71
N ILE A 39 1.86 2.28 -3.97
CA ILE A 39 2.74 1.25 -4.57
C ILE A 39 1.90 0.13 -5.20
N ARG A 40 0.86 -0.36 -4.52
CA ARG A 40 -0.01 -1.43 -5.06
C ARG A 40 -0.74 -0.99 -6.31
N GLU A 41 -1.34 0.19 -6.29
CA GLU A 41 -2.06 0.76 -7.43
C GLU A 41 -1.13 1.00 -8.61
N TYR A 42 0.07 1.51 -8.36
CA TYR A 42 1.10 1.70 -9.38
C TYR A 42 1.48 0.36 -10.01
N LEU A 43 1.82 -0.65 -9.21
CA LEU A 43 2.14 -1.98 -9.73
C LEU A 43 0.99 -2.60 -10.54
N ASN A 44 -0.25 -2.42 -10.08
CA ASN A 44 -1.43 -2.89 -10.79
C ASN A 44 -1.63 -2.16 -12.14
N THR A 45 -1.42 -0.85 -12.16
CA THR A 45 -1.57 -0.02 -13.37
C THR A 45 -0.59 -0.42 -14.46
N TYR A 46 0.64 -0.81 -14.09
CA TYR A 46 1.67 -1.29 -15.01
C TYR A 46 1.65 -2.80 -15.24
N GLY A 47 0.65 -3.53 -14.72
CA GLY A 47 0.51 -4.98 -14.92
C GLY A 47 1.62 -5.82 -14.30
N VAL A 48 2.31 -5.29 -13.27
CA VAL A 48 3.39 -6.02 -12.60
C VAL A 48 2.79 -6.98 -11.58
N GLU A 49 2.82 -8.26 -11.91
CA GLU A 49 2.43 -9.34 -11.00
C GLU A 49 3.56 -9.61 -9.98
N TYR A 50 3.21 -9.68 -8.70
CA TYR A 50 4.14 -10.02 -7.63
C TYR A 50 3.56 -11.14 -6.76
N ALA A 51 4.42 -12.06 -6.29
CA ALA A 51 4.03 -13.33 -5.68
C ALA A 51 3.04 -13.22 -4.50
N THR A 52 3.03 -12.10 -3.77
CA THR A 52 2.10 -11.87 -2.65
C THR A 52 0.68 -11.52 -3.09
N LYS A 53 0.44 -11.10 -4.34
CA LYS A 53 -0.91 -10.73 -4.85
C LYS A 53 -1.89 -11.90 -4.74
N MET A 54 -1.39 -13.14 -4.88
CA MET A 54 -2.18 -14.38 -4.85
C MET A 54 -2.80 -14.71 -3.47
N ASN A 55 -2.24 -14.19 -2.36
CA ASN A 55 -2.73 -14.52 -1.02
C ASN A 55 -3.89 -13.63 -0.56
N SER A 56 -4.10 -12.48 -1.21
CA SER A 56 -5.20 -11.55 -0.87
C SER A 56 -6.45 -11.82 -1.71
N SER A 57 -6.30 -12.26 -2.96
CA SER A 57 -7.43 -12.57 -3.84
C SER A 57 -8.19 -13.84 -3.46
N ASN A 58 -7.61 -14.71 -2.63
CA ASN A 58 -8.28 -15.92 -2.11
C ASN A 58 -9.12 -15.69 -0.85
N LEU A 59 -9.08 -14.49 -0.24
CA LEU A 59 -9.91 -14.16 0.93
C LEU A 59 -11.24 -13.49 0.57
N ASP A 60 -11.37 -12.94 -0.64
CA ASP A 60 -12.56 -12.22 -1.12
C ASP A 60 -13.59 -13.15 -1.80
N LYS A 61 -13.23 -14.40 -2.12
CA LYS A 61 -14.10 -15.35 -2.84
C LYS A 61 -14.84 -16.37 -1.95
N SER A 62 -14.68 -16.35 -0.62
CA SER A 62 -15.24 -17.39 0.26
C SER A 62 -16.51 -16.99 1.03
N THR A 63 -17.21 -15.91 0.64
CA THR A 63 -18.45 -15.45 1.32
C THR A 63 -19.69 -15.34 0.43
N LYS A 64 -19.62 -15.84 -0.79
CA LYS A 64 -20.82 -16.08 -1.61
C LYS A 64 -20.74 -17.48 -2.16
N ASP A 65 -21.49 -18.37 -1.54
CA ASP A 65 -22.29 -19.45 -2.14
C ASP A 65 -22.72 -20.36 -0.96
N GLU A 66 -23.83 -19.95 -0.34
CA GLU A 66 -24.71 -20.83 0.44
C GLU A 66 -25.62 -21.60 -0.53
#